data_AF-A0A955R217-F1
#
_entry.id   AF-A0A955R217-F1
#
_cell.length_a   1.000
_cell.length_b   1.000
_cell.length_c   1.000
_cell.angle_alpha   90.00
_cell.angle_beta   90.00
_cell.angle_gamma   90.00
#
_symmetry.space_group_name_H-M   'P 1'
#
loop_
_entity.id
_entity.type
_entity.pdbx_description
1 polymer ?
#
loop_
_entity_poly.entity_id
_entity_poly.type
_entity_poly.pdbx_seq_one_letter_code
_entity_poly.pdbx_strand_id
1 'polypeptide(L)' 'MAIRYYLICITLVVALTLVISWVRQTRSRKEFLMIMATVALSLVGGFVLLIALSELLVFLGIAESGFL' A
#
# COMPACT_ATOMS: atom_id res chain seq x y z
N MET A 1 -3.23 -18.36 0.87
CA MET A 1 -4.34 -17.36 0.80
C MET A 1 -4.29 -16.73 -0.59
N ALA A 2 -5.37 -16.80 -1.37
CA ALA A 2 -5.31 -16.56 -2.81
C ALA A 2 -4.86 -15.12 -3.13
N ILE A 3 -3.80 -15.00 -3.94
CA ILE A 3 -3.22 -13.78 -4.53
C ILE A 3 -4.25 -12.72 -4.97
N ARG A 4 -5.46 -13.18 -5.29
CA ARG A 4 -6.66 -12.39 -5.59
C ARG A 4 -6.98 -11.35 -4.51
N TYR A 5 -6.86 -11.66 -3.22
CA TYR A 5 -7.17 -10.73 -2.14
C TYR A 5 -6.14 -9.60 -2.04
N TYR A 6 -4.86 -9.89 -2.29
CA TYR A 6 -3.81 -8.88 -2.36
C TYR A 6 -4.02 -7.93 -3.53
N LEU A 7 -4.38 -8.46 -4.70
CA LEU A 7 -4.70 -7.64 -5.87
C LEU A 7 -5.91 -6.74 -5.62
N ILE A 8 -6.94 -7.24 -4.94
CA ILE A 8 -8.12 -6.44 -4.57
C ILE A 8 -7.74 -5.34 -3.58
N CYS A 9 -6.95 -5.64 -2.55
CA CYS A 9 -6.48 -4.65 -1.58
C CYS A 9 -5.64 -3.55 -2.24
N ILE A 10 -4.68 -3.92 -3.10
CA ILE A 10 -3.86 -2.96 -3.85
C ILE A 10 -4.74 -2.07 -4.73
N THR A 11 -5.67 -2.68 -5.47
CA THR A 11 -6.60 -1.93 -6.34
C THR A 11 -7.46 -0.97 -5.53
N LEU A 12 -7.93 -1.40 -4.36
CA LEU A 12 -8.76 -0.57 -3.48
C LEU A 12 -7.97 0.60 -2.89
N VAL A 13 -6.72 0.36 -2.45
CA VAL A 13 -5.82 1.43 -1.96
C VAL A 13 -5.50 2.44 -3.06
N VAL A 14 -5.22 1.99 -4.28
CA VAL A 14 -4.95 2.85 -5.44
C VAL A 14 -6.19 3.66 -5.81
N ALA A 15 -7.37 3.04 -5.85
CA ALA A 15 -8.62 3.73 -6.14
C ALA A 15 -8.96 4.78 -5.08
N LEU A 16 -8.83 4.43 -3.79
CA LEU A 16 -9.11 5.37 -2.69
C LEU A 16 -8.16 6.56 -2.72
N THR A 17 -6.88 6.30 -2.98
CA THR A 17 -5.85 7.31 -3.17
C THR A 17 -6.19 8.28 -4.30
N LEU A 18 -6.58 7.75 -5.46
CA LEU A 18 -6.97 8.54 -6.62
C LEU A 18 -8.18 9.41 -6.31
N VAL A 19 -9.20 8.86 -5.65
CA VAL A 19 -10.40 9.59 -5.23
C VAL A 19 -10.05 10.70 -4.24
N ILE A 20 -9.21 10.42 -3.22
CA ILE A 20 -8.76 11.42 -2.25
C ILE A 20 -7.95 12.53 -2.96
N SER A 21 -7.07 12.16 -3.88
CA SER A 21 -6.27 13.11 -4.67
C SER A 21 -7.15 13.99 -5.55
N TRP A 22 -8.15 13.39 -6.20
CA TRP A 22 -9.12 14.09 -7.06
C TRP A 22 -10.02 15.05 -6.27
N VAL A 23 -10.50 14.62 -5.10
CA VAL A 23 -11.29 15.47 -4.19
C VAL A 23 -10.45 16.64 -3.67
N ARG A 24 -9.13 16.45 -3.52
CA ARG A 24 -8.20 17.46 -3.01
C ARG A 24 -7.61 18.39 -4.08
N GLN A 25 -7.96 18.15 -5.35
CA GLN A 25 -7.51 18.90 -6.54
C GLN A 25 -7.96 20.38 -6.57
N THR A 26 -8.69 20.85 -5.57
CA THR A 26 -9.01 22.27 -5.33
C THR A 26 -7.87 23.06 -4.66
N ARG A 27 -6.73 22.45 -4.30
CA ARG A 27 -5.59 23.13 -3.68
C ARG A 27 -4.31 23.08 -4.53
N SER A 28 -3.53 24.16 -4.41
CA SER A 28 -2.31 24.53 -5.15
C SER A 28 -1.41 23.37 -5.60
N ARG A 29 -0.76 23.49 -6.78
CA ARG A 29 0.16 22.48 -7.37
C ARG A 29 1.21 21.91 -6.39
N LYS A 30 1.63 22.70 -5.40
CA LYS A 30 2.57 22.28 -4.34
C LYS A 30 1.96 21.28 -3.36
N GLU A 31 0.70 21.49 -2.96
CA GLU A 31 -0.02 20.57 -2.08
C GLU A 31 -0.32 19.25 -2.81
N PHE A 32 -0.69 19.32 -4.08
CA PHE A 32 -0.89 18.11 -4.91
C PHE A 32 0.35 17.22 -4.95
N LEU A 33 1.53 17.78 -5.22
CA LEU A 33 2.79 17.03 -5.24
C LEU A 33 3.12 16.44 -3.86
N MET A 34 2.86 17.18 -2.77
CA MET A 34 3.11 16.70 -1.42
C MET A 34 2.19 15.51 -1.05
N ILE A 35 0.93 15.54 -1.49
CA ILE A 35 -0.03 14.46 -1.27
C ILE A 35 0.39 13.21 -2.05
N MET A 36 0.73 13.38 -3.32
CA MET A 36 1.21 12.27 -4.17
C MET A 36 2.50 11.66 -3.61
N ALA A 37 3.41 12.48 -3.10
CA ALA A 37 4.64 12.01 -2.45
C ALA A 37 4.33 11.24 -1.15
N THR A 38 3.48 11.77 -0.27
CA THR A 38 3.04 11.08 0.96
C THR A 38 2.38 9.74 0.65
N VAL A 39 1.52 9.70 -0.35
CA VAL A 39 0.85 8.47 -0.80
C VAL A 39 1.89 7.47 -1.30
N ALA A 40 2.80 7.88 -2.18
CA ALA A 40 3.84 7.00 -2.71
C ALA A 40 4.71 6.43 -1.58
N LEU A 41 5.08 7.27 -0.60
CA LEU A 41 5.83 6.86 0.58
C LEU A 41 5.05 5.87 1.45
N SER A 42 3.74 6.09 1.63
CA SER A 42 2.87 5.18 2.38
C SER A 42 2.68 3.82 1.69
N LEU A 43 2.63 3.81 0.36
CA LEU A 43 2.55 2.59 -0.46
C LEU A 43 3.85 1.78 -0.35
N VAL A 44 5.00 2.44 -0.53
CA VAL A 44 6.31 1.81 -0.39
C VAL A 44 6.51 1.30 1.04
N GLY A 45 6.19 2.12 2.04
CA GLY A 45 6.26 1.74 3.45
C GLY A 45 5.36 0.56 3.78
N GLY A 46 4.13 0.53 3.27
CA GLY A 46 3.20 -0.59 3.43
C GLY A 46 3.71 -1.89 2.80
N PHE A 47 4.31 -1.82 1.61
CA PHE A 47 4.93 -2.98 0.97
C PHE A 47 6.12 -3.53 1.77
N VAL A 48 7.01 -2.65 2.21
CA VAL A 48 8.16 -3.05 3.05
C VAL A 48 7.69 -3.67 4.35
N LEU A 49 6.67 -3.09 4.99
CA LEU A 49 6.07 -3.62 6.20
C LEU A 49 5.48 -5.01 5.96
N LEU A 50 4.77 -5.22 4.85
CA LEU A 50 4.19 -6.52 4.50
C LEU A 50 5.26 -7.59 4.27
N ILE A 51 6.35 -7.25 3.57
CA ILE A 51 7.48 -8.16 3.37
C ILE A 51 8.12 -8.52 4.72
N ALA A 52 8.42 -7.51 5.54
CA ALA A 52 9.01 -7.72 6.86
C ALA A 52 8.09 -8.55 7.78
N LEU A 53 6.79 -8.29 7.75
CA LEU A 53 5.81 -9.04 8.53
C LEU A 53 5.70 -10.48 8.05
N SER A 54 5.73 -10.70 6.73
CA SER A 54 5.72 -12.03 6.13
C SER A 54 6.95 -12.83 6.54
N GLU A 55 8.15 -12.25 6.47
CA GLU A 55 9.37 -12.92 6.93
C GLU A 55 9.32 -13.21 8.43
N LEU A 56 8.79 -12.29 9.24
CA LEU A 56 8.62 -12.50 10.68
C LEU A 56 7.66 -13.65 10.98
N LEU A 57 6.54 -13.76 10.23
CA LEU A 57 5.58 -14.86 10.37
C LEU A 57 6.19 -16.21 9.95
N VAL A 58 7.04 -16.22 8.92
CA VAL A 58 7.80 -17.40 8.50
C VAL A 58 8.82 -17.79 9.58
N PHE A 59 9.56 -16.82 10.12
CA PHE A 59 10.52 -17.04 11.20
C PHE A 59 9.86 -17.60 12.47
N LEU A 60 8.64 -17.14 12.77
CA LEU A 60 7.85 -17.61 13.91
C LEU A 60 7.21 -18.99 13.69
N GLY A 61 7.37 -19.59 12.49
CA GLY A 61 6.82 -20.90 12.13
C GLY A 61 5.31 -20.91 11.92
N ILE A 62 4.68 -19.73 11.85
CA ILE A 62 3.22 -19.58 11.67
C ILE A 62 2.85 -19.65 10.19
N ALA A 63 3.77 -19.31 9.28
CA ALA A 63 3.55 -19.31 7.84
C ALA A 63 4.63 -20.11 7.09
N GLU A 64 4.22 -20.84 6.04
CA GLU A 64 5.14 -21.52 5.11
C GLU A 64 5.85 -20.52 4.19
N SER A 65 7.07 -20.88 3.75
CA SER A 65 7.86 -20.10 2.80
C SER A 65 7.10 -19.92 1.48
N GLY A 66 6.83 -18.68 1.09
CA GLY A 66 5.99 -18.35 -0.08
C GLY A 66 4.61 -17.76 0.27
N PHE A 67 4.44 -17.25 1.48
CA PHE A 67 3.19 -16.62 1.95
C PHE A 67 2.81 -15.32 1.20
N LEU A 68 3.78 -14.69 0.51
CA LEU A 68 3.60 -13.53 -0.37
C LEU A 68 3.53 -13.95 -1.85
#